data_AF-A0A067NHP1-F1
#
_entry.id   AF-A0A067NHP1-F1
#
_cell.length_a   1.000
_cell.length_b   1.000
_cell.length_c   1.000
_cell.angle_alpha   90.00
_cell.angle_beta   90.00
_cell.angle_gamma   90.00
#
_symmetry.space_group_name_H-M   'P 1'
#
loop_
_entity.id
_entity.type
_entity.pdbx_description
1 polymer ?
#
loop_
_entity_poly.entity_id
_entity_poly.type
_entity_poly.pdbx_seq_one_letter_code
_entity_poly.pdbx_strand_id
1 'polypeptide(L)'
;RLKTIADRNSGTICFACRETGHAARDCPTTRNAAKGDSGAPGAVVGICYRCGSSTHTLSRCKERVDPGDPMPFASCFVCSGKGHLASGCPQNKERGVYPNGGCCKLCGKTTHLARDCDLHKKGALYTTHPILNMFNSRGLFL
;
A
#
# COMPACT_ATOMS: atom_id res chain seq x y z
N ARG A 1 21.67 -16.89 -0.09
CA ARG A 1 20.75 -17.51 -1.08
C ARG A 1 19.85 -16.42 -1.67
N LEU A 2 20.13 -15.99 -2.90
CA LEU A 2 19.28 -15.01 -3.59
C LEU A 2 17.99 -15.71 -4.03
N LYS A 3 16.83 -15.18 -3.62
CA LYS A 3 15.51 -15.66 -4.07
C LYS A 3 15.26 -15.15 -5.48
N THR A 4 14.74 -15.99 -6.37
CA THR A 4 14.45 -15.56 -7.75
C THR A 4 13.29 -14.54 -7.75
N ILE A 5 13.13 -13.79 -8.86
CA ILE A 5 11.99 -12.88 -9.01
C ILE A 5 10.67 -13.66 -8.94
N ALA A 6 10.62 -14.86 -9.49
CA ALA A 6 9.46 -15.76 -9.42
C ALA A 6 9.16 -16.17 -7.97
N ASP A 7 10.18 -16.55 -7.20
CA ASP A 7 10.00 -16.90 -5.77
C ASP A 7 9.47 -15.72 -4.97
N ARG A 8 9.94 -14.49 -5.26
CA ARG A 8 9.46 -13.27 -4.60
C ARG A 8 8.01 -12.93 -5.00
N ASN A 9 7.65 -13.16 -6.26
CA ASN A 9 6.33 -12.83 -6.79
C ASN A 9 5.27 -13.91 -6.55
N SER A 10 5.66 -15.12 -6.15
CA SER A 10 4.76 -16.26 -5.90
C SER A 10 3.54 -15.91 -5.02
N GLY A 11 3.74 -15.14 -3.95
CA GLY A 11 2.66 -14.66 -3.07
C GLY A 11 2.12 -13.25 -3.39
N THR A 12 2.61 -12.62 -4.46
CA THR A 12 2.16 -11.27 -4.87
C THR A 12 0.85 -11.41 -5.62
N ILE A 13 -0.19 -10.72 -5.13
CA ILE A 13 -1.47 -10.63 -5.83
C ILE A 13 -1.40 -9.47 -6.82
N CYS A 14 -1.78 -9.74 -8.07
CA CYS A 14 -1.86 -8.76 -9.12
C CYS A 14 -3.03 -7.79 -8.87
N PHE A 15 -2.74 -6.49 -8.86
CA PHE A 15 -3.77 -5.46 -8.69
C PHE A 15 -4.70 -5.31 -9.91
N ALA A 16 -4.36 -5.89 -11.06
CA ALA A 16 -5.17 -5.82 -12.28
C ALA A 16 -6.14 -7.01 -12.39
N CYS A 17 -5.64 -8.25 -12.34
CA CYS A 17 -6.46 -9.46 -12.51
C CYS A 17 -6.79 -10.20 -11.21
N ARG A 18 -6.23 -9.79 -10.07
CA ARG A 18 -6.42 -10.42 -8.74
C ARG A 18 -5.86 -11.84 -8.58
N GLU A 19 -5.12 -12.33 -9.57
CA GLU A 19 -4.39 -13.60 -9.49
C GLU A 19 -3.03 -13.42 -8.80
N THR A 20 -2.52 -14.50 -8.20
CA THR A 20 -1.20 -14.54 -7.58
C THR A 20 -0.09 -14.92 -8.56
N GLY A 21 1.16 -14.63 -8.21
CA GLY A 21 2.34 -15.09 -8.95
C GLY A 21 2.98 -14.01 -9.83
N HIS A 22 2.36 -12.84 -9.97
CA HIS A 22 2.88 -11.74 -10.77
C HIS A 22 2.45 -10.37 -10.23
N ALA A 23 3.24 -9.33 -10.52
CA ALA A 23 2.87 -7.95 -10.24
C ALA A 23 2.01 -7.40 -11.39
N ALA A 24 1.24 -6.34 -11.15
CA ALA A 24 0.36 -5.75 -12.18
C ALA A 24 1.10 -5.36 -13.47
N ARG A 25 2.37 -4.93 -13.38
CA ARG A 25 3.23 -4.62 -14.54
C ARG A 25 3.54 -5.83 -15.42
N ASP A 26 3.54 -7.02 -14.83
CA ASP A 26 3.85 -8.30 -15.47
C ASP A 26 2.56 -9.09 -15.74
N CYS A 27 1.38 -8.44 -15.62
CA CYS A 27 0.10 -9.12 -15.73
C CYS A 27 -0.18 -9.54 -17.17
N PRO A 28 -0.30 -10.85 -17.46
CA PRO A 28 -0.49 -11.36 -18.82
C PRO A 28 -1.80 -10.86 -19.42
N THR A 29 -2.84 -10.67 -18.61
CA THR A 29 -4.16 -10.17 -19.03
C THR A 29 -4.11 -8.71 -19.48
N THR A 30 -3.28 -7.88 -18.84
CA THR A 30 -3.14 -6.46 -19.22
C THR A 30 -2.19 -6.23 -20.38
N ARG A 31 -1.16 -7.08 -20.52
CA ARG A 31 -0.16 -6.95 -21.59
C ARG A 31 -0.76 -7.20 -22.98
N ASN A 32 -1.84 -7.98 -23.05
CA ASN A 32 -2.60 -8.26 -24.27
C ASN A 32 -3.73 -7.25 -24.56
N ALA A 33 -4.03 -6.33 -23.63
CA ALA A 33 -5.07 -5.30 -23.77
C ALA A 33 -4.52 -3.94 -24.25
N ALA A 34 -3.24 -3.86 -24.63
CA ALA A 34 -2.60 -2.63 -25.12
C ALA A 34 -3.06 -2.17 -26.52
N LYS A 35 -4.09 -2.80 -27.10
CA LYS A 35 -4.78 -2.36 -28.32
C LYS A 35 -6.28 -2.27 -28.04
N GLY A 36 -6.72 -1.07 -27.65
CA GLY A 36 -8.11 -0.67 -27.77
C GLY A 36 -8.93 -0.78 -26.48
N ASP A 37 -9.53 0.36 -26.17
CA ASP A 37 -10.73 0.52 -25.35
C ASP A 37 -10.59 0.46 -23.82
N SER A 38 -10.94 1.59 -23.22
CA SER A 38 -10.92 1.93 -21.80
C SER A 38 -11.90 1.13 -20.92
N GLY A 39 -12.45 0.02 -21.42
CA GLY A 39 -13.50 -0.78 -20.78
C GLY A 39 -13.03 -2.07 -20.09
N ALA A 40 -11.79 -2.51 -20.27
CA ALA A 40 -11.34 -3.78 -19.67
C ALA A 40 -10.95 -3.62 -18.18
N PRO A 41 -11.37 -4.53 -17.28
CA PRO A 41 -11.09 -4.45 -15.84
C PRO A 41 -9.60 -4.47 -15.47
N GLY A 42 -8.70 -4.75 -16.42
CA GLY A 42 -7.25 -4.70 -16.27
C GLY A 42 -6.59 -3.34 -16.51
N ALA A 43 -7.29 -2.34 -17.07
CA ALA A 43 -6.73 -1.01 -17.37
C ALA A 43 -6.69 -0.06 -16.15
N VAL A 44 -7.19 -0.51 -15.00
CA VAL A 44 -7.46 0.36 -13.82
C VAL A 44 -6.24 0.48 -12.88
N VAL A 45 -5.13 -0.22 -13.16
CA VAL A 45 -3.93 -0.09 -12.33
C VAL A 45 -3.09 1.10 -12.80
N GLY A 46 -2.76 1.99 -11.88
CA GLY A 46 -1.92 3.16 -12.16
C GLY A 46 -2.68 4.40 -12.65
N ILE A 47 -4.01 4.35 -12.69
CA ILE A 47 -4.83 5.55 -12.90
C ILE A 47 -5.08 6.29 -11.59
N CYS A 48 -5.34 7.59 -11.69
CA CYS A 48 -5.88 8.39 -10.61
C CYS A 48 -7.33 7.97 -10.36
N TYR A 49 -7.62 7.51 -9.14
CA TYR A 49 -8.96 7.05 -8.78
C TYR A 49 -10.02 8.16 -8.68
N ARG A 50 -9.61 9.44 -8.70
CA ARG A 50 -10.51 10.59 -8.70
C ARG A 50 -10.90 11.04 -10.10
N CYS A 51 -9.96 11.09 -11.03
CA CYS A 51 -10.19 11.68 -12.36
C CYS A 51 -9.91 10.74 -13.55
N GLY A 52 -9.44 9.52 -13.30
CA GLY A 52 -9.17 8.52 -14.32
C GLY A 52 -7.87 8.71 -15.11
N SER A 53 -7.11 9.78 -14.86
CA SER A 53 -5.84 10.03 -15.55
C SER A 53 -4.76 9.01 -15.17
N SER A 54 -4.03 8.46 -16.14
CA SER A 54 -2.85 7.60 -15.92
C SER A 54 -1.55 8.37 -15.64
N THR A 55 -1.59 9.71 -15.67
CA THR A 55 -0.39 10.56 -15.56
C THR A 55 0.04 10.83 -14.12
N HIS A 56 -0.85 10.63 -13.16
CA HIS A 56 -0.61 10.95 -11.77
C HIS A 56 -1.41 10.05 -10.82
N THR A 57 -0.98 10.01 -9.56
CA THR A 57 -1.69 9.31 -8.49
C THR A 57 -2.65 10.25 -7.76
N LEU A 58 -3.57 9.69 -6.96
CA LEU A 58 -4.54 10.46 -6.18
C LEU A 58 -3.89 11.60 -5.37
N SER A 59 -2.70 11.38 -4.80
CA SER A 59 -1.96 12.37 -4.01
C SER A 59 -1.49 13.59 -4.81
N ARG A 60 -1.36 13.45 -6.14
CA ARG A 60 -0.94 14.52 -7.05
C ARG A 60 -2.10 15.02 -7.93
N CYS A 61 -3.32 14.55 -7.65
CA CYS A 61 -4.51 14.95 -8.40
C CYS A 61 -4.92 16.38 -8.04
N LYS A 62 -5.01 17.23 -9.06
CA LYS A 62 -5.45 18.63 -8.93
C LYS A 62 -6.96 18.81 -9.13
N GLU A 63 -7.65 17.78 -9.60
CA GLU A 63 -9.09 17.84 -9.81
C GLU A 63 -9.85 17.98 -8.49
N ARG A 64 -10.95 18.73 -8.55
CA ARG A 64 -11.83 18.95 -7.41
C ARG A 64 -12.47 17.64 -6.97
N VAL A 65 -12.74 17.53 -5.68
CA VAL A 65 -13.48 16.41 -5.11
C VAL A 65 -14.96 16.71 -5.31
N ASP A 66 -15.67 15.81 -6.00
CA ASP A 66 -17.12 15.83 -6.02
C ASP A 66 -17.66 15.24 -4.70
N PRO A 67 -18.56 15.94 -3.98
CA PRO A 67 -19.11 15.44 -2.72
C PRO A 67 -20.01 14.21 -2.86
N GLY A 68 -20.63 14.00 -4.04
CA GLY A 68 -21.51 12.87 -4.32
C GLY A 68 -20.75 11.62 -4.75
N ASP A 69 -19.65 11.78 -5.48
CA ASP A 69 -18.75 10.68 -5.85
C ASP A 69 -17.28 11.10 -5.78
N PRO A 70 -16.62 10.93 -4.62
CA PRO A 70 -15.24 11.38 -4.44
C PRO A 70 -14.21 10.52 -5.18
N MET A 71 -14.56 9.28 -5.58
CA MET A 71 -13.63 8.33 -6.21
C MET A 71 -14.32 7.44 -7.28
N PRO A 72 -14.83 8.04 -8.37
CA PRO A 72 -15.59 7.34 -9.40
C PRO A 72 -14.83 6.18 -10.06
N PHE A 73 -13.50 6.30 -10.16
CA PHE A 73 -12.64 5.33 -10.83
C PHE A 73 -12.01 4.31 -9.86
N ALA A 74 -12.26 4.43 -8.55
CA ALA A 74 -11.80 3.44 -7.58
C ALA A 74 -12.60 2.15 -7.71
N SER A 75 -11.88 1.01 -7.71
CA SER A 75 -12.48 -0.31 -7.51
C SER A 75 -11.94 -0.94 -6.23
N CYS A 76 -12.84 -1.45 -5.40
CA CYS A 76 -12.51 -2.04 -4.14
C CYS A 76 -11.89 -3.43 -4.33
N PHE A 77 -10.71 -3.64 -3.75
CA PHE A 77 -10.02 -4.92 -3.84
C PHE A 77 -10.67 -6.02 -2.99
N VAL A 78 -11.51 -5.65 -2.01
CA VAL A 78 -12.17 -6.60 -1.11
C VAL A 78 -13.52 -7.04 -1.67
N CYS A 79 -14.39 -6.09 -2.04
CA CYS A 79 -15.76 -6.41 -2.47
C CYS A 79 -16.03 -6.23 -3.96
N SER A 80 -15.04 -5.77 -4.74
CA SER A 80 -15.20 -5.46 -6.17
C SER A 80 -16.19 -4.33 -6.50
N GLY A 81 -16.76 -3.66 -5.49
CA GLY A 81 -17.56 -2.45 -5.66
C GLY A 81 -16.76 -1.25 -6.17
N LYS A 82 -17.45 -0.22 -6.66
CA LYS A 82 -16.86 1.05 -7.14
C LYS A 82 -17.01 2.17 -6.10
N GLY A 83 -16.34 3.31 -6.31
CA GLY A 83 -16.48 4.51 -5.47
C GLY A 83 -15.61 4.52 -4.20
N HIS A 84 -14.89 3.43 -3.90
CA HIS A 84 -14.06 3.33 -2.70
C HIS A 84 -12.87 2.36 -2.85
N LEU A 85 -11.86 2.57 -2.01
CA LEU A 85 -10.72 1.65 -1.83
C LEU A 85 -10.99 0.70 -0.65
N ALA A 86 -10.16 -0.34 -0.50
CA ALA A 86 -10.28 -1.31 0.60
C ALA A 86 -10.31 -0.67 2.00
N SER A 87 -9.65 0.48 2.17
CA SER A 87 -9.64 1.25 3.42
C SER A 87 -11.01 1.85 3.80
N GLY A 88 -11.86 2.15 2.82
CA GLY A 88 -13.21 2.67 3.01
C GLY A 88 -14.30 1.62 2.76
N CYS A 89 -13.94 0.35 2.64
CA CYS A 89 -14.88 -0.70 2.30
C CYS A 89 -15.79 -1.04 3.48
N PRO A 90 -17.13 -0.94 3.34
CA PRO A 90 -18.05 -1.26 4.42
C PRO A 90 -17.97 -2.74 4.82
N GLN A 91 -17.65 -3.62 3.88
CA GLN A 91 -17.49 -5.06 4.10
C GLN A 91 -16.14 -5.45 4.71
N ASN A 92 -15.17 -4.52 4.80
CA ASN A 92 -13.84 -4.80 5.38
C ASN A 92 -13.62 -4.13 6.74
N LYS A 93 -14.69 -3.68 7.41
CA LYS A 93 -14.60 -2.86 8.64
C LYS A 93 -13.83 -3.56 9.77
N GLU A 94 -13.96 -4.89 9.87
CA GLU A 94 -13.31 -5.69 10.92
C GLU A 94 -11.83 -5.97 10.64
N ARG A 95 -11.44 -6.08 9.37
CA ARG A 95 -10.05 -6.38 8.95
C ARG A 95 -9.20 -5.12 8.77
N GLY A 96 -9.84 -3.95 8.79
CA GLY A 96 -9.20 -2.65 8.65
C GLY A 96 -8.72 -2.38 7.23
N VAL A 97 -7.54 -1.77 7.08
CA VAL A 97 -6.97 -1.43 5.76
C VAL A 97 -6.34 -2.65 5.06
N TYR A 98 -6.17 -3.77 5.78
CA TYR A 98 -5.50 -4.96 5.26
C TYR A 98 -6.50 -5.92 4.59
N PRO A 99 -6.41 -6.16 3.27
CA PRO A 99 -7.37 -7.03 2.56
C PRO A 99 -7.40 -8.47 3.09
N ASN A 100 -6.23 -8.98 3.50
CA ASN A 100 -6.09 -10.32 4.08
C ASN A 100 -6.14 -10.31 5.61
N GLY A 101 -6.49 -9.18 6.24
CA GLY A 101 -6.35 -8.98 7.68
C GLY A 101 -4.90 -8.77 8.12
N GLY A 102 -4.72 -8.57 9.42
CA GLY A 102 -3.44 -8.24 10.03
C GLY A 102 -3.41 -6.82 10.58
N CYS A 103 -2.23 -6.40 11.01
CA CYS A 103 -2.02 -5.13 11.68
C CYS A 103 -0.66 -4.54 11.34
N CYS A 104 -0.51 -3.23 11.58
CA CYS A 104 0.78 -2.57 11.55
C CYS A 104 1.74 -3.27 12.51
N LYS A 105 2.87 -3.74 12.01
CA LYS A 105 3.86 -4.50 12.81
C LYS A 105 4.59 -3.65 13.85
N LEU A 106 4.48 -2.33 13.78
CA LEU A 106 5.10 -1.42 14.74
C LEU A 106 4.19 -1.09 15.91
N CYS A 107 2.88 -0.96 15.69
CA CYS A 107 1.95 -0.46 16.71
C CYS A 107 0.68 -1.31 16.91
N GLY A 108 0.49 -2.37 16.13
CA GLY A 108 -0.64 -3.30 16.25
C GLY A 108 -1.98 -2.79 15.72
N LYS A 109 -2.08 -1.54 15.23
CA LYS A 109 -3.35 -1.00 14.69
C LYS A 109 -3.64 -1.49 13.27
N THR A 110 -4.93 -1.65 12.94
CA THR A 110 -5.42 -2.07 11.61
C THR A 110 -5.84 -0.91 10.71
N THR A 111 -5.79 0.32 11.22
CA THR A 111 -6.31 1.53 10.58
C THR A 111 -5.38 2.17 9.56
N HIS A 112 -4.13 1.70 9.45
CA HIS A 112 -3.12 2.23 8.53
C HIS A 112 -2.16 1.12 8.09
N LEU A 113 -1.50 1.31 6.94
CA LEU A 113 -0.40 0.46 6.49
C LEU A 113 0.86 0.75 7.32
N ALA A 114 1.74 -0.22 7.51
CA ALA A 114 2.97 -0.06 8.30
C ALA A 114 3.86 1.13 7.86
N ARG A 115 3.85 1.48 6.56
CA ARG A 115 4.56 2.64 6.00
C ARG A 115 4.02 3.99 6.47
N ASP A 116 2.73 4.02 6.80
CA ASP A 116 1.99 5.21 7.21
C ASP A 116 1.89 5.29 8.74
N CYS A 117 2.62 4.43 9.46
CA CYS A 117 2.62 4.40 10.92
C CYS A 117 3.40 5.59 11.50
N ASP A 118 2.85 6.26 12.52
CA ASP A 118 3.52 7.36 13.21
C ASP A 118 4.83 6.93 13.88
N LEU A 119 4.92 5.68 14.35
CA LEU A 119 6.16 5.12 14.89
C LEU A 119 7.23 4.91 13.81
N HIS A 120 6.82 4.70 12.55
CA HIS A 120 7.74 4.62 11.42
C HIS A 120 8.45 5.96 11.19
N LYS A 121 7.74 7.09 11.36
CA LYS A 121 8.32 8.44 11.26
C LYS A 121 9.30 8.75 12.40
N LYS A 122 9.06 8.21 13.60
CA LYS A 122 9.94 8.36 14.77
C LYS A 122 11.19 7.46 14.71
N GLY A 123 11.14 6.38 13.93
CA GLY A 123 12.26 5.45 13.71
C GLY A 123 13.45 6.04 12.93
N ALA A 124 13.27 7.15 12.21
CA ALA A 124 14.34 7.85 11.52
C ALA A 124 15.18 8.77 12.43
N LEU A 125 14.79 8.94 13.71
CA LEU A 125 15.46 9.85 14.65
C LEU A 125 16.32 9.14 15.71
N TYR A 126 16.46 7.81 15.69
CA TYR A 126 17.21 7.09 16.73
C TYR A 126 18.51 6.42 16.26
N THR A 127 18.95 6.59 15.01
CA THR A 127 20.23 6.01 14.55
C THR A 127 21.49 6.79 14.97
N THR A 128 21.39 7.83 15.80
CA THR A 128 22.55 8.36 16.53
C THR A 128 22.52 7.84 17.97
N HIS A 129 22.97 6.62 18.18
CA HIS A 129 23.54 6.26 19.47
C HIS A 129 24.91 6.97 19.57
N PRO A 130 25.12 7.97 20.45
CA PRO A 130 26.47 8.32 20.83
C PRO A 130 27.03 7.15 21.63
N ILE A 131 28.03 6.49 21.07
CA ILE A 131 28.90 5.57 21.78
C ILE A 131 29.77 6.43 22.69
N LEU A 132 29.45 6.51 23.99
CA LEU A 132 30.37 6.99 25.03
C LEU A 132 29.73 6.63 26.40
N ASN A 133 30.32 5.94 27.35
CA ASN A 133 31.51 5.10 27.45
C ASN A 133 31.35 4.39 28.82
N MET A 134 31.39 3.06 28.86
CA MET A 134 31.49 2.33 30.14
C MET A 134 32.95 2.31 30.60
N PHE A 135 33.36 3.29 31.41
CA PHE A 135 34.53 3.26 32.28
C PHE A 135 34.22 4.23 33.44
N ASN A 136 34.46 4.00 34.72
CA ASN A 136 35.03 2.90 35.48
C ASN A 136 34.70 3.23 36.95
N SER A 137 34.25 2.21 37.67
CA SER A 137 34.35 1.98 39.11
C SER A 137 35.49 2.71 39.86
N ARG A 138 35.17 3.14 41.10
CA ARG A 138 36.01 3.32 42.33
C ARG A 138 36.23 4.75 42.81
N GLY A 139 35.87 4.99 44.08
CA GLY A 139 36.46 6.08 44.88
C GLY A 139 35.65 6.55 46.07
N LEU A 140 35.56 5.72 47.12
CA LEU A 140 35.32 6.14 48.51
C LEU A 140 36.43 7.12 48.92
N PHE A 141 36.12 8.28 49.51
CA PHE A 141 36.88 8.87 50.62
C PHE A 141 36.05 9.99 51.28
N LEU A 142 35.88 9.81 52.61
CA LEU A 142 35.34 10.63 53.69
C LEU A 142 34.70 12.00 53.37
#